data_AF-A0AAU3VQI0-F1
#
_entry.id   AF-A0AAU3VQI0-F1
#
_cell.length_a   1.000
_cell.length_b   1.000
_cell.length_c   1.000
_cell.angle_alpha   90.00
_cell.angle_beta   90.00
_cell.angle_gamma   90.00
#
_symmetry.space_group_name_H-M   'P 1'
#
loop_
_entity.id
_entity.type
_entity.pdbx_description
1 polymer ?
#
loop_
_entity_poly.entity_id
_entity_poly.type
_entity_poly.pdbx_seq_one_letter_code
_entity_poly.pdbx_strand_id
1 'polypeptide(L)' 'MFELMGWLAERGVTTVFKVDGDRMVERRKAWMVIISGGPLGEDSFFRADMATADACLDAVLAHLESKGISPFA' A
#
# COMPACT_ATOMS: atom_id res chain seq x y z
N MET A 1 -2.09 -9.81 3.26
CA MET A 1 -2.74 -8.51 3.03
C MET A 1 -3.45 -7.99 4.28
N PHE A 2 -4.51 -8.64 4.77
CA PHE A 2 -5.27 -8.14 5.93
C PHE A 2 -4.43 -8.00 7.21
N GLU A 3 -3.56 -8.97 7.50
CA GLU A 3 -2.63 -8.89 8.65
C GLU A 3 -1.69 -7.70 8.54
N LEU A 4 -1.09 -7.47 7.36
CA LEU A 4 -0.25 -6.30 7.10
C LEU A 4 -1.04 -4.99 7.30
N MET A 5 -2.28 -4.92 6.80
CA MET A 5 -3.12 -3.75 6.99
C MET A 5 -3.46 -3.50 8.47
N GLY A 6 -3.71 -4.55 9.25
CA GLY A 6 -3.89 -4.46 10.70
C GLY A 6 -2.63 -3.94 11.39
N TRP A 7 -1.48 -4.52 11.08
CA TRP A 7 -0.18 -4.12 11.61
C TRP A 7 0.16 -2.65 11.30
N LEU A 8 -0.17 -2.18 10.09
CA LEU A 8 -0.02 -0.79 9.66
C LEU A 8 -0.96 0.15 10.45
N ALA A 9 -2.23 -0.25 10.60
CA ALA A 9 -3.23 0.54 11.31
C ALA A 9 -2.86 0.71 12.81
N GLU A 10 -2.37 -0.35 13.46
CA GLU A 10 -1.86 -0.30 14.85
C GLU A 10 -0.73 0.72 15.04
N ARG A 11 -0.01 1.06 13.97
CA ARG A 11 1.10 2.04 13.97
C ARG A 11 0.68 3.41 13.47
N GLY A 12 -0.62 3.66 13.33
CA GLY A 12 -1.16 4.93 12.87
C GLY A 12 -0.99 5.18 11.37
N VAL A 13 -0.69 4.15 10.58
CA VAL A 13 -0.66 4.27 9.12
C VAL A 13 -2.07 4.11 8.56
N THR A 14 -2.55 5.14 7.86
CA THR A 14 -3.77 5.02 7.07
C THR A 14 -3.46 4.25 5.81
N THR A 15 -4.21 3.18 5.54
CA THR A 15 -4.01 2.32 4.36
C THR A 15 -5.30 2.22 3.55
N VAL A 16 -5.21 2.56 2.26
CA VAL A 16 -6.29 2.35 1.30
C VAL A 16 -5.81 1.36 0.25
N PHE A 17 -6.54 0.25 0.10
CA PHE A 17 -6.34 -0.72 -0.97
C PHE A 17 -7.62 -0.80 -1.79
N LYS A 18 -7.54 -0.48 -3.07
CA LYS A 18 -8.72 -0.34 -3.95
C LYS A 18 -8.48 -1.02 -5.29
N VAL A 19 -9.57 -1.54 -5.86
CA VAL A 19 -9.64 -1.91 -7.28
C VAL A 19 -10.67 -1.02 -7.96
N ASP A 20 -10.30 -0.48 -9.12
CA ASP A 20 -11.12 0.39 -9.94
C ASP A 20 -11.77 -0.42 -11.08
N GLY A 21 -13.09 -0.59 -11.00
CA GLY A 21 -13.84 -1.46 -11.93
C GLY A 21 -13.82 -0.98 -13.37
N ASP A 22 -13.91 0.34 -13.57
CA ASP A 22 -13.87 0.93 -14.91
C ASP A 22 -12.50 0.69 -15.56
N ARG A 23 -11.43 0.95 -14.80
CA ARG A 23 -10.06 0.64 -15.27
C ARG A 23 -9.86 -0.84 -15.55
N MET A 24 -10.51 -1.73 -14.80
CA MET A 24 -10.43 -3.17 -15.04
C MET A 24 -11.06 -3.55 -16.38
N VAL A 25 -12.25 -3.02 -16.67
CA VAL A 25 -12.94 -3.22 -17.96
C VAL A 25 -12.11 -2.66 -19.12
N GLU A 26 -11.47 -1.51 -18.91
CA GLU A 26 -10.56 -0.89 -19.88
C GLU A 26 -9.18 -1.57 -19.98
N ARG A 27 -8.93 -2.64 -19.22
CA ARG A 27 -7.63 -3.36 -19.14
C ARG A 27 -6.44 -2.45 -18.78
N ARG A 28 -6.70 -1.45 -17.93
CA ARG A 28 -5.69 -0.54 -17.35
C ARG A 28 -5.24 -1.03 -15.98
N LYS A 29 -4.26 -0.34 -15.38
CA LYS A 29 -3.84 -0.54 -13.99
C LYS A 29 -4.97 -0.17 -13.04
N ALA A 30 -5.75 -1.18 -12.65
CA ALA A 30 -6.97 -1.03 -11.86
C ALA A 30 -6.72 -1.06 -10.35
N TRP A 31 -5.63 -1.69 -9.91
CA TRP A 31 -5.31 -1.82 -8.50
C TRP A 31 -4.53 -0.60 -8.02
N MET A 32 -4.85 -0.17 -6.80
CA MET A 32 -4.22 0.99 -6.18
C MET A 32 -4.00 0.71 -4.70
N VAL A 33 -2.84 1.12 -4.21
CA VAL A 33 -2.55 1.21 -2.79
C VAL A 33 -2.07 2.61 -2.44
N ILE A 34 -2.56 3.13 -1.32
CA ILE A 34 -2.14 4.39 -0.74
C ILE A 34 -1.85 4.13 0.73
N ILE A 35 -0.68 4.57 1.21
CA ILE A 35 -0.34 4.58 2.64
C ILE A 35 0.23 5.94 3.03
N SER A 36 -0.09 6.38 4.25
CA SER A 36 0.39 7.65 4.79
C SER A 36 0.35 7.69 6.31
N GLY A 37 1.18 8.57 6.89
CA GLY A 37 1.22 8.86 8.33
C GLY A 37 2.00 7.83 9.15
N GLY A 38 1.87 7.94 10.48
CA GLY A 38 2.57 7.08 11.43
C GLY A 38 4.10 7.10 11.23
N PRO A 39 4.80 5.95 11.30
CA PRO A 39 6.25 5.86 11.17
C PRO A 39 6.78 6.22 9.77
N LEU A 40 5.90 6.47 8.80
CA LEU A 40 6.31 6.94 7.48
C LEU A 40 6.73 8.43 7.53
N GLY A 41 6.21 9.21 8.48
CA GLY A 41 6.39 10.66 8.62
C GLY A 41 5.13 11.44 8.25
N GLU A 42 4.94 12.65 8.82
CA GLU A 42 3.72 13.45 8.66
C GLU A 42 3.47 13.88 7.21
N ASP A 43 4.53 14.18 6.45
CA ASP A 43 4.46 14.51 5.02
C ASP A 43 4.65 13.30 4.09
N SER A 44 4.77 12.09 4.67
CA SER A 44 5.04 10.90 3.89
C SER A 44 3.76 10.31 3.31
N PHE A 45 3.69 10.37 2.00
CA PHE A 45 2.63 9.80 1.17
C PHE A 45 3.24 8.82 0.17
N PHE A 46 2.73 7.58 0.15
CA PHE A 46 3.07 6.59 -0.86
C PHE A 46 1.82 6.15 -1.60
N ARG A 47 1.88 6.17 -2.94
CA ARG A 47 0.85 5.65 -3.82
C ARG A 47 1.46 4.83 -4.93
N ALA A 48 0.86 3.67 -5.18
CA ALA A 48 1.16 2.85 -6.33
C ALA A 48 -0.12 2.43 -7.05
N ASP A 49 -0.15 2.62 -8.38
CA ASP A 49 -1.18 2.09 -9.27
C ASP A 49 -0.57 0.89 -10.03
N MET A 50 -1.15 -0.30 -9.91
CA MET A 50 -0.63 -1.57 -10.44
C MET A 50 -1.69 -2.40 -11.17
N ALA A 51 -1.23 -3.42 -11.89
CA ALA A 51 -2.10 -4.32 -12.65
C ALA A 51 -2.73 -5.42 -11.77
N THR A 52 -2.14 -5.75 -10.62
CA THR A 52 -2.60 -6.82 -9.72
C THR A 52 -2.53 -6.38 -8.26
N ALA A 53 -3.28 -7.09 -7.39
CA ALA A 53 -3.21 -6.88 -5.95
C ALA A 53 -1.82 -7.21 -5.38
N ASP A 54 -1.20 -8.31 -5.83
CA ASP A 54 0.12 -8.73 -5.35
C ASP A 54 1.20 -7.70 -5.69
N ALA A 55 1.16 -7.11 -6.89
CA ALA A 55 2.10 -6.06 -7.26
C ALA A 55 1.95 -4.79 -6.39
N CYS A 56 0.74 -4.48 -5.91
CA CYS A 56 0.56 -3.42 -4.91
C CYS A 56 1.15 -3.82 -3.55
N LEU A 57 1.00 -5.08 -3.13
CA LEU A 57 1.59 -5.59 -1.89
C LEU A 57 3.11 -5.49 -1.92
N ASP A 58 3.73 -5.97 -2.99
CA ASP A 58 5.18 -5.91 -3.19
C ASP A 58 5.68 -4.47 -3.15
N ALA A 59 4.95 -3.55 -3.77
CA ALA A 59 5.28 -2.12 -3.77
C ALA A 59 5.23 -1.51 -2.36
N VAL A 60 4.26 -1.91 -1.53
CA VAL A 60 4.20 -1.50 -0.12
C VAL A 60 5.39 -2.06 0.66
N LEU A 61 5.68 -3.36 0.52
CA LEU A 61 6.79 -4.00 1.25
C LEU A 61 8.13 -3.35 0.89
N ALA A 62 8.39 -3.13 -0.39
CA ALA A 62 9.60 -2.44 -0.85
C ALA A 62 9.67 -1.00 -0.33
N HIS A 63 8.54 -0.29 -0.27
CA HIS A 63 8.51 1.06 0.30
C HIS A 63 8.84 1.05 1.80
N LEU A 64 8.25 0.14 2.58
CA LEU A 64 8.54 0.00 4.02
C LEU A 64 10.02 -0.35 4.25
N GLU A 65 10.56 -1.28 3.47
CA GLU A 65 11.98 -1.66 3.54
C GLU A 65 12.89 -0.45 3.24
N SER A 66 12.56 0.37 2.24
CA SER A 66 13.31 1.59 1.92
C SER A 66 13.31 2.63 3.06
N LYS A 67 12.37 2.51 4.00
CA LYS A 67 12.26 3.33 5.21
C LYS A 67 12.87 2.64 6.46
N GLY A 68 13.44 1.45 6.31
CA GLY A 68 13.95 0.65 7.41
C GLY A 68 12.85 0.05 8.30
N ILE A 69 11.64 -0.10 7.76
CA ILE A 69 10.48 -0.62 8.47
C ILE A 69 10.23 -2.05 7.99
N SER A 70 10.24 -3.02 8.92
CA SER A 70 9.94 -4.42 8.62
C SER A 70 8.67 -4.88 9.35
N PRO A 71 7.66 -5.40 8.62
CA PRO A 71 6.49 -6.03 9.24
C PRO A 71 6.77 -7.48 9.71
N PHE A 72 7.95 -8.03 9.42
CA PHE A 72 8.33 -9.41 9.73
C PHE A 72 9.41 -9.54 10.82
N ALA A 73 9.71 -8.44 11.51
CA ALA A 73 10.68 -8.39 12.61
C ALA A 73 10.01 -8.72 13.96
#